data_AF-A0A142D494-F1
#
_entry.id   AF-A0A142D494-F1
#
_cell.length_a   1.000
_cell.length_b   1.000
_cell.length_c   1.000
_cell.angle_alpha   90.00
_cell.angle_beta   90.00
_cell.angle_gamma   90.00
#
_symmetry.space_group_name_H-M   'P 1'
#
loop_
_entity.id
_entity.type
_entity.pdbx_description
1 polymer ?
#
loop_
_entity_poly.entity_id
_entity_poly.type
_entity_poly.pdbx_seq_one_letter_code
_entity_poly.pdbx_strand_id
1 'polypeptide(L)'
;MLAHRLAEIHSNFGIYSESQINGNVDFHIVSDLKQVPELNYLVDFYEAYFQHYKKAMDPSRNYWSFKKDNIARSVDLPFIGRKVVEQGKAEYIFVFKGSLQKEEKLSMTVLSCFWIFEDVQPYQSFFDRYWPNTKNYDPLVRNLGITRDIAERSYVTDFARVANHRGIRDMKKCKELLMDEIHLLNPQLVILVGSEPRDAFSHELRLHPEKYMSVPFSLKGVPKKTQIEGPLLYKQLRERLYHLLDKEKGQVL
;
A
#
# COMPACT_ATOMS: atom_id res chain seq x y z
N MET A 1 -5.93 13.89 13.02
CA MET A 1 -5.08 13.14 13.97
C MET A 1 -4.39 11.91 13.37
N LEU A 2 -4.88 11.30 12.27
CA LEU A 2 -4.22 10.13 11.67
C LEU A 2 -2.93 10.47 10.87
N ALA A 3 -2.99 11.48 10.00
CA ALA A 3 -1.83 11.91 9.20
C ALA A 3 -0.59 12.22 10.05
N HIS A 4 -0.80 12.86 11.21
CA HIS A 4 0.26 13.13 12.18
C HIS A 4 0.93 11.85 12.71
N ARG A 5 0.13 10.92 13.26
CA ARG A 5 0.65 9.68 13.86
C ARG A 5 1.35 8.80 12.82
N LEU A 6 0.79 8.72 11.61
CA LEU A 6 1.43 7.97 10.53
C LEU A 6 2.76 8.61 10.11
N ALA A 7 2.82 9.94 10.05
CA ALA A 7 4.04 10.68 9.76
C ALA A 7 5.14 10.48 10.82
N GLU A 8 4.77 10.45 12.12
CA GLU A 8 5.71 10.15 13.20
C GLU A 8 6.29 8.74 13.07
N ILE A 9 5.45 7.72 12.83
CA ILE A 9 5.90 6.35 12.58
C ILE A 9 6.85 6.34 11.38
N HIS A 10 6.43 6.86 10.24
CA HIS A 10 7.23 6.81 9.02
C HIS A 10 8.54 7.58 9.14
N SER A 11 8.55 8.73 9.82
CA SER A 11 9.77 9.50 10.10
C SER A 11 10.74 8.73 10.99
N ASN A 12 10.21 7.98 11.97
CA ASN A 12 11.03 7.14 12.83
C ASN A 12 11.80 6.07 12.06
N PHE A 13 11.21 5.53 11.00
CA PHE A 13 11.84 4.56 10.10
C PHE A 13 12.62 5.21 8.95
N GLY A 14 12.47 6.53 8.73
CA GLY A 14 13.19 7.24 7.70
C GLY A 14 12.77 6.85 6.29
N ILE A 15 11.47 6.69 6.06
CA ILE A 15 10.95 6.23 4.78
C ILE A 15 11.27 7.23 3.65
N TYR A 16 11.20 8.53 3.94
CA TYR A 16 11.42 9.60 2.97
C TYR A 16 12.59 10.50 3.39
N SER A 17 13.40 10.88 2.40
CA SER A 17 14.43 11.91 2.52
C SER A 17 13.84 13.32 2.46
N GLU A 18 14.58 14.31 2.95
CA GLU A 18 14.20 15.73 2.86
C GLU A 18 13.89 16.18 1.42
N SER A 19 14.71 15.74 0.45
CA SER A 19 14.51 16.06 -0.97
C SER A 19 13.16 15.56 -1.47
N GLN A 20 12.76 14.34 -1.08
CA GLN A 20 11.49 13.73 -1.48
C GLN A 20 10.30 14.45 -0.83
N ILE A 21 10.41 14.81 0.45
CA ILE A 21 9.36 15.53 1.18
C ILE A 21 9.14 16.93 0.60
N ASN A 22 10.21 17.60 0.16
CA ASN A 22 10.13 18.91 -0.47
C ASN A 22 9.68 18.85 -1.95
N GLY A 23 9.35 17.67 -2.49
CA GLY A 23 8.84 17.51 -3.86
C GLY A 23 9.90 17.61 -4.96
N ASN A 24 11.19 17.52 -4.64
CA ASN A 24 12.28 17.57 -5.62
C ASN A 24 12.50 16.21 -6.29
N VAL A 25 11.48 15.73 -7.00
CA VAL A 25 11.41 14.39 -7.63
C VAL A 25 10.78 14.49 -9.02
N ASP A 26 11.20 13.61 -9.94
CA ASP A 26 10.72 13.62 -11.33
C ASP A 26 9.21 13.33 -11.46
N PHE A 27 8.68 12.53 -10.53
CA PHE A 27 7.27 12.15 -10.46
C PHE A 27 6.77 12.29 -9.03
N HIS A 28 5.62 12.96 -8.87
CA HIS A 28 4.99 13.20 -7.58
C HIS A 28 3.49 13.00 -7.71
N ILE A 29 2.99 11.86 -7.20
CA ILE A 29 1.59 11.45 -7.38
C ILE A 29 0.60 12.50 -6.87
N VAL A 30 0.92 13.23 -5.80
CA VAL A 30 0.04 14.27 -5.24
C VAL A 30 -0.29 15.36 -6.28
N SER A 31 0.65 15.69 -7.17
CA SER A 31 0.42 16.68 -8.23
C SER A 31 -0.56 16.19 -9.28
N ASP A 32 -0.62 14.88 -9.53
CA ASP A 32 -1.62 14.26 -10.40
C ASP A 32 -2.97 14.15 -9.68
N LEU A 33 -2.98 13.79 -8.38
CA LEU A 33 -4.20 13.69 -7.58
C LEU A 33 -4.94 15.03 -7.47
N LYS A 34 -4.22 16.16 -7.45
CA LYS A 34 -4.80 17.53 -7.46
C LYS A 34 -5.68 17.82 -8.68
N GLN A 35 -5.52 17.05 -9.76
CA GLN A 35 -6.32 17.20 -10.98
C GLN A 35 -7.62 16.39 -10.94
N VAL A 36 -7.84 15.59 -9.87
CA VAL A 36 -8.98 14.68 -9.74
C VAL A 36 -9.77 15.04 -8.47
N PRO A 37 -10.90 15.77 -8.59
CA PRO A 37 -11.64 16.30 -7.44
C PRO A 37 -12.02 15.26 -6.38
N GLU A 38 -12.36 14.04 -6.79
CA GLU A 38 -12.74 12.94 -5.90
C GLU A 38 -11.60 12.49 -4.98
N LEU A 39 -10.35 12.80 -5.34
CA LEU A 39 -9.13 12.48 -4.60
C LEU A 39 -8.61 13.66 -3.77
N ASN A 40 -9.33 14.79 -3.70
CA ASN A 40 -8.93 15.95 -2.89
C ASN A 40 -8.70 15.58 -1.41
N TYR A 41 -9.52 14.68 -0.84
CA TYR A 41 -9.33 14.21 0.54
C TYR A 41 -7.94 13.56 0.75
N LEU A 42 -7.42 12.89 -0.27
CA LEU A 42 -6.13 12.21 -0.23
C LEU A 42 -5.00 13.21 -0.39
N VAL A 43 -5.19 14.25 -1.22
CA VAL A 43 -4.29 15.41 -1.31
C VAL A 43 -4.16 16.09 0.05
N ASP A 44 -5.30 16.46 0.67
CA ASP A 44 -5.32 17.12 1.98
C ASP A 44 -4.63 16.26 3.05
N PHE A 45 -4.88 14.95 3.02
CA PHE A 45 -4.22 13.99 3.91
C PHE A 45 -2.71 13.99 3.72
N TYR A 46 -2.23 13.88 2.47
CA TYR A 46 -0.78 13.83 2.18
C TYR A 46 -0.06 15.15 2.48
N GLU A 47 -0.69 16.29 2.21
CA GLU A 47 -0.11 17.60 2.56
C GLU A 47 0.05 17.73 4.08
N ALA A 48 -0.98 17.38 4.85
CA ALA A 48 -0.89 17.34 6.31
C ALA A 48 0.17 16.34 6.80
N TYR A 49 0.19 15.14 6.20
CA TYR A 49 1.18 14.10 6.50
C TYR A 49 2.61 14.61 6.29
N PHE A 50 2.93 15.25 5.17
CA PHE A 50 4.28 15.75 4.90
C PHE A 50 4.67 16.92 5.81
N GLN A 51 3.73 17.81 6.16
CA GLN A 51 3.98 18.85 7.14
C GLN A 51 4.38 18.28 8.51
N HIS A 52 3.69 17.21 8.94
CA HIS A 52 4.02 16.53 10.20
C HIS A 52 5.32 15.73 10.10
N TYR A 53 5.54 15.04 8.98
CA TYR A 53 6.76 14.26 8.76
C TYR A 53 7.99 15.14 8.86
N LYS A 54 7.97 16.32 8.21
CA LYS A 54 9.08 17.28 8.24
C LYS A 54 9.41 17.75 9.66
N LYS A 55 8.40 17.92 10.51
CA LYS A 55 8.57 18.30 11.93
C LYS A 55 9.13 17.16 12.78
N ALA A 56 8.76 15.92 12.46
CA ALA A 56 9.21 14.72 13.17
C ALA A 56 10.55 14.17 12.67
N MET A 57 11.10 14.73 11.58
CA MET A 57 12.36 14.27 10.99
C MET A 57 13.53 14.65 11.90
N ASP A 58 14.40 13.68 12.18
CA ASP A 58 15.59 13.85 13.00
C ASP A 58 16.83 13.92 12.08
N PRO A 59 17.44 15.11 11.88
CA PRO A 59 18.59 15.27 10.99
C PRO A 59 19.83 14.48 11.42
N SER A 60 19.87 14.04 12.69
CA SER A 60 21.00 13.26 13.22
C SER A 60 20.93 11.77 12.85
N ARG A 61 19.79 11.30 12.32
CA ARG A 61 19.62 9.89 11.92
C ARG A 61 20.21 9.64 10.54
N ASN A 62 21.01 8.57 10.44
CA ASN A 62 21.48 8.07 9.15
C ASN A 62 20.35 7.34 8.40
N TYR A 63 19.73 8.06 7.47
CA TYR A 63 18.74 7.51 6.56
C TYR A 63 19.43 6.83 5.38
N TRP A 64 19.47 5.49 5.40
CA TRP A 64 20.04 4.71 4.31
C TRP A 64 19.09 4.70 3.11
N SER A 65 19.53 5.28 2.00
CA SER A 65 18.79 5.28 0.75
C SER A 65 18.76 3.89 0.10
N PHE A 66 17.70 3.57 -0.65
CA PHE A 66 17.78 2.43 -1.56
C PHE A 66 18.76 2.75 -2.69
N LYS A 67 19.50 1.75 -3.17
CA LYS A 67 20.25 1.89 -4.44
C LYS A 67 19.23 2.20 -5.55
N LYS A 68 19.20 3.46 -6.04
CA LYS A 68 18.21 4.09 -6.97
C LYS A 68 17.02 4.84 -6.31
N ASP A 69 17.29 5.56 -5.23
CA ASP A 69 16.28 6.27 -4.40
C ASP A 69 15.53 7.43 -5.08
N ASN A 70 15.98 7.89 -6.25
CA ASN A 70 15.53 9.18 -6.79
C ASN A 70 14.05 9.19 -7.25
N ILE A 71 13.43 8.04 -7.52
CA ILE A 71 12.10 7.99 -8.16
C ILE A 71 11.10 7.08 -7.43
N ALA A 72 11.49 5.88 -6.97
CA ALA A 72 10.50 4.90 -6.50
C ALA A 72 9.76 5.36 -5.23
N ARG A 73 10.49 5.80 -4.19
CA ARG A 73 9.87 6.15 -2.91
C ARG A 73 8.98 7.39 -2.98
N SER A 74 9.30 8.39 -3.81
CA SER A 74 8.52 9.64 -3.84
C SER A 74 7.15 9.49 -4.49
N VAL A 75 6.97 8.46 -5.31
CA VAL A 75 5.67 8.13 -5.89
C VAL A 75 4.92 7.15 -4.99
N ASP A 76 5.61 6.21 -4.34
CA ASP A 76 5.05 5.14 -3.49
C ASP A 76 4.54 5.63 -2.11
N LEU A 77 3.72 6.69 -2.09
CA LEU A 77 2.89 7.02 -0.93
C LEU A 77 1.84 5.92 -0.74
N PRO A 78 1.63 5.45 0.51
CA PRO A 78 0.60 4.46 0.77
C PRO A 78 -0.77 5.07 0.54
N PHE A 79 -1.61 4.41 -0.25
CA PHE A 79 -2.99 4.83 -0.41
C PHE A 79 -3.76 4.60 0.87
N ILE A 80 -4.62 5.56 1.19
CA ILE A 80 -5.52 5.50 2.32
C ILE A 80 -6.93 5.88 1.87
N GLY A 81 -7.86 4.96 2.07
CA GLY A 81 -9.26 5.17 1.71
C GLY A 81 -9.92 6.26 2.56
N ARG A 82 -10.93 6.92 2.00
CA ARG A 82 -11.64 8.02 2.67
C ARG A 82 -12.22 7.62 4.03
N LYS A 83 -12.81 6.43 4.14
CA LYS A 83 -13.38 5.93 5.42
C LYS A 83 -12.29 5.71 6.47
N VAL A 84 -11.09 5.32 6.05
CA VAL A 84 -9.94 5.18 6.95
C VAL A 84 -9.52 6.53 7.52
N VAL A 85 -9.47 7.57 6.68
CA VAL A 85 -9.18 8.94 7.13
C VAL A 85 -10.24 9.45 8.11
N GLU A 86 -11.52 9.26 7.78
CA GLU A 86 -12.66 9.69 8.60
C GLU A 86 -12.71 8.98 9.96
N GLN A 87 -12.45 7.66 9.99
CA GLN A 87 -12.62 6.85 11.20
C GLN A 87 -11.33 6.68 12.02
N GLY A 88 -10.16 6.95 11.43
CA GLY A 88 -8.86 6.73 12.06
C GLY A 88 -8.44 5.26 12.16
N LYS A 89 -9.17 4.33 11.52
CA LYS A 89 -8.90 2.88 11.47
C LYS A 89 -9.14 2.34 10.07
N ALA A 90 -8.39 1.33 9.66
CA ALA A 90 -8.63 0.60 8.41
C ALA A 90 -9.47 -0.65 8.70
N GLU A 91 -10.25 -1.13 7.74
CA GLU A 91 -10.80 -2.49 7.82
C GLU A 91 -9.83 -3.49 7.19
N TYR A 92 -9.21 -3.07 6.09
CA TYR A 92 -8.31 -3.89 5.29
C TYR A 92 -6.95 -3.21 5.17
N ILE A 93 -5.87 -3.96 5.33
CA ILE A 93 -4.54 -3.54 4.89
C ILE A 93 -4.07 -4.45 3.77
N PHE A 94 -3.78 -3.90 2.60
CA PHE A 94 -3.11 -4.62 1.53
C PHE A 94 -1.61 -4.29 1.55
N VAL A 95 -0.79 -5.32 1.77
CA VAL A 95 0.66 -5.22 1.83
C VAL A 95 1.23 -5.89 0.58
N PHE A 96 1.67 -5.07 -0.38
CA PHE A 96 2.38 -5.53 -1.56
C PHE A 96 3.86 -5.75 -1.24
N LYS A 97 4.58 -6.49 -2.07
CA LYS A 97 6.02 -6.72 -1.89
C LYS A 97 6.86 -5.42 -1.91
N GLY A 98 6.45 -4.41 -2.68
CA GLY A 98 7.32 -3.35 -3.15
C GLY A 98 7.41 -3.36 -4.67
N SER A 99 7.20 -2.19 -5.29
CA SER A 99 7.23 -1.90 -6.74
C SER A 99 8.54 -2.24 -7.49
N LEU A 100 9.55 -2.83 -6.84
CA LEU A 100 10.87 -3.09 -7.43
C LEU A 100 10.95 -4.46 -8.14
N GLN A 101 10.40 -4.53 -9.35
CA GLN A 101 11.03 -5.31 -10.43
C GLN A 101 11.89 -4.36 -11.28
N LYS A 102 13.06 -4.84 -11.69
CA LYS A 102 14.27 -4.04 -11.96
C LYS A 102 14.15 -2.92 -13.01
N GLU A 103 13.08 -2.82 -13.80
CA GLU A 103 13.04 -1.94 -14.98
C GLU A 103 11.68 -1.31 -15.35
N GLU A 104 10.59 -1.52 -14.61
CA GLU A 104 9.28 -1.00 -15.06
C GLU A 104 8.54 -0.25 -13.96
N LYS A 105 8.08 0.95 -14.32
CA LYS A 105 7.17 1.85 -13.61
C LYS A 105 5.90 1.08 -13.26
N LEU A 106 5.89 0.33 -12.16
CA LEU A 106 4.78 -0.54 -11.77
C LEU A 106 4.60 -0.44 -10.26
N SER A 107 3.77 0.51 -9.82
CA SER A 107 3.39 0.58 -8.40
C SER A 107 1.89 0.39 -8.24
N MET A 108 1.53 -0.81 -7.75
CA MET A 108 0.15 -1.10 -7.32
C MET A 108 -0.28 -0.14 -6.21
N THR A 109 0.64 0.21 -5.31
CA THR A 109 0.39 1.12 -4.20
C THR A 109 0.03 2.52 -4.73
N VAL A 110 0.75 3.03 -5.72
CA VAL A 110 0.42 4.31 -6.37
C VAL A 110 -0.95 4.28 -7.04
N LEU A 111 -1.19 3.26 -7.87
CA LEU A 111 -2.42 3.17 -8.65
C LEU A 111 -3.64 2.81 -7.83
N SER A 112 -3.46 2.33 -6.61
CA SER A 112 -4.58 2.06 -5.71
C SER A 112 -5.39 3.31 -5.34
N CYS A 113 -4.82 4.52 -5.54
CA CYS A 113 -5.57 5.78 -5.50
C CYS A 113 -6.78 5.78 -6.44
N PHE A 114 -6.71 5.04 -7.55
CA PHE A 114 -7.77 4.97 -8.55
C PHE A 114 -8.74 3.79 -8.36
N TRP A 115 -8.56 2.95 -7.34
CA TRP A 115 -9.48 1.83 -7.06
C TRP A 115 -10.88 2.28 -6.61
N ILE A 116 -11.04 3.56 -6.27
CA ILE A 116 -12.34 4.14 -5.93
C ILE A 116 -13.21 4.41 -7.17
N PHE A 117 -12.64 4.36 -8.38
CA PHE A 117 -13.36 4.58 -9.62
C PHE A 117 -13.80 3.27 -10.24
N GLU A 118 -15.03 3.24 -10.74
CA GLU A 118 -15.56 2.09 -11.49
C GLU A 118 -15.00 2.07 -12.93
N ASP A 119 -14.81 3.25 -13.53
CA ASP A 119 -14.17 3.43 -14.82
C ASP A 119 -12.91 4.30 -14.67
N VAL A 120 -11.76 3.72 -15.04
CA VAL A 120 -10.46 4.37 -15.00
C VAL A 120 -10.03 4.94 -16.36
N GLN A 121 -10.82 4.72 -17.43
CA GLN A 121 -10.51 5.25 -18.77
C GLN A 121 -10.28 6.76 -18.80
N PRO A 122 -11.05 7.61 -18.06
CA PRO A 122 -10.77 9.05 -18.01
C PRO A 122 -9.39 9.40 -17.45
N TYR A 123 -8.78 8.49 -16.69
CA TYR A 123 -7.50 8.65 -16.02
C TYR A 123 -6.37 7.85 -16.69
N GLN A 124 -6.58 7.34 -17.92
CA GLN A 124 -5.65 6.45 -18.60
C GLN A 124 -4.23 7.05 -18.73
N SER A 125 -4.12 8.36 -18.94
CA SER A 125 -2.82 9.04 -19.02
C SER A 125 -2.01 9.00 -17.70
N PHE A 126 -2.70 9.00 -16.55
CA PHE A 126 -2.07 8.77 -15.25
C PHE A 126 -1.69 7.30 -15.11
N PHE A 127 -2.57 6.38 -15.49
CA PHE A 127 -2.28 4.95 -15.50
C PHE A 127 -1.06 4.60 -16.35
N ASP A 128 -0.95 5.10 -17.57
CA ASP A 128 0.16 4.82 -18.48
C ASP A 128 1.50 5.33 -17.94
N ARG A 129 1.49 6.39 -17.13
CA ARG A 129 2.68 6.94 -16.47
C ARG A 129 3.22 5.99 -15.41
N TYR A 130 2.34 5.37 -14.62
CA TYR A 130 2.68 4.54 -13.46
C TYR A 130 2.53 3.04 -13.71
N TRP A 131 2.00 2.65 -14.87
CA TRP A 131 1.78 1.27 -15.34
C TRP A 131 1.56 1.22 -16.87
N PRO A 132 2.62 1.36 -17.69
CA PRO A 132 2.51 1.46 -19.15
C PRO A 132 1.98 0.19 -19.86
N ASN A 133 1.68 -0.90 -19.13
CA ASN A 133 1.10 -2.13 -19.67
C ASN A 133 0.01 -2.71 -18.75
N THR A 134 -1.21 -2.17 -18.85
CA THR A 134 -2.36 -2.50 -17.98
C THR A 134 -2.92 -3.92 -18.15
N LYS A 135 -2.43 -4.72 -19.10
CA LYS A 135 -2.95 -6.07 -19.38
C LYS A 135 -2.99 -7.01 -18.16
N ASN A 136 -2.13 -6.78 -17.18
CA ASN A 136 -2.10 -7.58 -15.95
C ASN A 136 -2.69 -6.86 -14.73
N TYR A 137 -3.04 -5.57 -14.84
CA TYR A 137 -3.56 -4.77 -13.75
C TYR A 137 -5.00 -5.14 -13.40
N ASP A 138 -5.93 -5.06 -14.38
CA ASP A 138 -7.35 -5.37 -14.12
C ASP A 138 -7.57 -6.80 -13.63
N PRO A 139 -6.91 -7.84 -14.20
CA PRO A 139 -7.02 -9.19 -13.65
C PRO A 139 -6.52 -9.28 -12.20
N LEU A 140 -5.49 -8.52 -11.81
CA LEU A 140 -4.99 -8.50 -10.45
C LEU A 140 -6.00 -7.86 -9.49
N VAL A 141 -6.52 -6.68 -9.84
CA VAL A 141 -7.56 -5.97 -9.05
C VAL A 141 -8.79 -6.85 -8.86
N ARG A 142 -9.27 -7.50 -9.93
CA ARG A 142 -10.41 -8.45 -9.87
C ARG A 142 -10.10 -9.67 -9.00
N ASN A 143 -8.90 -10.24 -9.12
CA ASN A 143 -8.52 -11.39 -8.30
C ASN A 143 -8.46 -11.06 -6.81
N LEU A 144 -7.97 -9.86 -6.47
CA LEU A 144 -7.93 -9.34 -5.11
C LEU A 144 -9.32 -8.97 -4.57
N GLY A 145 -10.35 -8.92 -5.42
CA GLY A 145 -11.71 -8.57 -5.00
C GLY A 145 -11.88 -7.10 -4.63
N ILE A 146 -11.03 -6.23 -5.18
CA ILE A 146 -11.11 -4.80 -4.88
C ILE A 146 -12.35 -4.23 -5.58
N THR A 147 -13.26 -3.69 -4.77
CA THR A 147 -14.35 -2.82 -5.20
C THR A 147 -14.13 -1.43 -4.63
N ARG A 148 -14.91 -0.43 -5.07
CA ARG A 148 -14.89 0.90 -4.48
C ARG A 148 -15.08 0.89 -2.96
N ASP A 149 -16.05 0.12 -2.45
CA ASP A 149 -16.36 0.03 -1.01
C ASP A 149 -15.16 -0.55 -0.24
N ILE A 150 -14.53 -1.60 -0.76
CA ILE A 150 -13.30 -2.16 -0.19
C ILE A 150 -12.17 -1.11 -0.22
N ALA A 151 -11.98 -0.42 -1.34
CA ALA A 151 -10.92 0.58 -1.48
C ALA A 151 -11.08 1.76 -0.51
N GLU A 152 -12.31 2.28 -0.34
CA GLU A 152 -12.58 3.38 0.58
C GLU A 152 -12.28 3.03 2.06
N ARG A 153 -12.25 1.73 2.41
CA ARG A 153 -11.98 1.19 3.76
C ARG A 153 -10.58 0.59 3.92
N SER A 154 -9.75 0.70 2.88
CA SER A 154 -8.43 0.06 2.82
C SER A 154 -7.28 1.04 3.08
N TYR A 155 -6.21 0.51 3.64
CA TYR A 155 -4.88 1.08 3.58
C TYR A 155 -3.99 0.19 2.71
N VAL A 156 -3.28 0.75 1.74
CA VAL A 156 -2.47 -0.02 0.77
C VAL A 156 -1.04 0.48 0.83
N THR A 157 -0.11 -0.44 1.03
CA THR A 157 1.29 -0.10 1.20
C THR A 157 2.21 -1.18 0.66
N ASP A 158 3.46 -0.83 0.47
CA ASP A 158 4.52 -1.76 0.11
C ASP A 158 5.23 -2.32 1.35
N PHE A 159 5.73 -3.55 1.26
CA PHE A 159 6.51 -4.17 2.32
C PHE A 159 7.92 -3.58 2.36
N ALA A 160 8.62 -3.59 1.23
CA ALA A 160 10.01 -3.18 1.15
C ALA A 160 10.18 -1.64 1.07
N ARG A 161 10.09 -0.95 2.22
CA ARG A 161 10.26 0.52 2.30
C ARG A 161 11.54 0.99 3.00
N VAL A 162 12.10 0.18 3.89
CA VAL A 162 13.29 0.54 4.68
C VAL A 162 14.53 -0.20 4.18
N ALA A 163 15.65 0.51 4.07
CA ALA A 163 16.94 -0.05 3.66
C ALA A 163 17.93 -0.14 4.85
N ASN A 164 18.87 -1.07 4.76
CA ASN A 164 19.99 -1.19 5.69
C ASN A 164 21.21 -0.37 5.22
N HIS A 165 22.30 -0.40 5.98
CA HIS A 165 23.55 0.32 5.69
C HIS A 165 24.19 0.01 4.32
N ARG A 166 23.78 -1.06 3.64
CA ARG A 166 24.26 -1.42 2.28
C ARG A 166 23.32 -0.91 1.17
N GLY A 167 22.27 -0.17 1.53
CA GLY A 167 21.25 0.31 0.61
C GLY A 167 20.38 -0.81 0.00
N ILE A 168 20.26 -1.93 0.70
CA ILE A 168 19.35 -3.05 0.35
C ILE A 168 18.24 -3.15 1.39
N ARG A 169 17.12 -3.79 1.03
CA ARG A 169 15.95 -3.95 1.91
C ARG A 169 16.30 -4.55 3.27
N ASP A 170 15.90 -3.86 4.33
CA ASP A 170 15.98 -4.32 5.72
C ASP A 170 14.66 -5.00 6.11
N MET A 171 14.60 -6.32 5.93
CA MET A 171 13.37 -7.09 6.15
C MET A 171 12.84 -6.97 7.59
N LYS A 172 13.74 -6.83 8.58
CA LYS A 172 13.36 -6.68 9.99
C LYS A 172 12.69 -5.34 10.22
N LYS A 173 13.34 -4.24 9.81
CA LYS A 173 12.75 -2.90 9.94
C LYS A 173 11.49 -2.71 9.10
N CYS A 174 11.41 -3.33 7.92
CA CYS A 174 10.19 -3.30 7.11
C CYS A 174 9.01 -3.98 7.83
N LYS A 175 9.27 -5.11 8.50
CA LYS A 175 8.25 -5.77 9.32
C LYS A 175 7.86 -4.93 10.54
N GLU A 176 8.84 -4.36 11.24
CA GLU A 176 8.59 -3.48 12.40
C GLU A 176 7.71 -2.28 12.02
N LEU A 177 8.06 -1.58 10.93
CA LEU A 177 7.25 -0.50 10.36
C LEU A 177 5.81 -0.94 10.09
N LEU A 178 5.62 -2.09 9.41
CA LEU A 178 4.27 -2.60 9.13
C LEU A 178 3.51 -2.98 10.39
N MET A 179 4.18 -3.50 11.42
CA MET A 179 3.53 -3.81 12.69
C MET A 179 3.05 -2.54 13.39
N ASP A 180 3.82 -1.45 13.33
CA ASP A 180 3.41 -0.15 13.87
C ASP A 180 2.20 0.41 13.11
N GLU A 181 2.17 0.28 11.78
CA GLU A 181 1.01 0.67 10.96
C GLU A 181 -0.23 -0.19 11.27
N ILE A 182 -0.06 -1.53 11.38
CA ILE A 182 -1.15 -2.45 11.76
C ILE A 182 -1.67 -2.12 13.15
N HIS A 183 -0.80 -1.73 14.09
CA HIS A 183 -1.22 -1.32 15.42
C HIS A 183 -1.97 0.01 15.40
N LEU A 184 -1.47 0.99 14.63
CA LEU A 184 -2.11 2.30 14.47
C LEU A 184 -3.50 2.19 13.85
N LEU A 185 -3.61 1.45 12.76
CA LEU A 185 -4.83 1.38 11.94
C LEU A 185 -5.81 0.28 12.39
N ASN A 186 -5.34 -0.64 13.24
CA ASN A 186 -6.11 -1.75 13.82
C ASN A 186 -7.07 -2.45 12.82
N PRO A 187 -6.55 -3.03 11.72
CA PRO A 187 -7.39 -3.63 10.71
C PRO A 187 -8.04 -4.93 11.15
N GLN A 188 -9.20 -5.22 10.54
CA GLN A 188 -9.87 -6.52 10.65
C GLN A 188 -9.11 -7.59 9.86
N LEU A 189 -8.53 -7.22 8.71
CA LEU A 189 -7.80 -8.13 7.84
C LEU A 189 -6.53 -7.50 7.26
N VAL A 190 -5.41 -8.21 7.37
CA VAL A 190 -4.15 -7.90 6.70
C VAL A 190 -3.93 -8.89 5.56
N ILE A 191 -3.93 -8.38 4.32
CA ILE A 191 -3.75 -9.13 3.09
C ILE A 191 -2.31 -8.96 2.59
N LEU A 192 -1.53 -10.03 2.68
CA LEU A 192 -0.13 -10.09 2.26
C LEU A 192 -0.06 -10.56 0.80
N VAL A 193 0.31 -9.66 -0.11
CA VAL A 193 0.31 -9.90 -1.55
C VAL A 193 1.74 -10.16 -2.05
N GLY A 194 2.03 -11.44 -2.33
CA GLY A 194 3.33 -11.91 -2.80
C GLY A 194 4.15 -12.61 -1.71
N SER A 195 5.28 -13.20 -2.12
CA SER A 195 6.08 -14.07 -1.25
C SER A 195 6.83 -13.31 -0.15
N GLU A 196 7.37 -12.13 -0.43
CA GLU A 196 8.14 -11.37 0.58
C GLU A 196 7.32 -11.00 1.83
N PRO A 197 6.15 -10.34 1.72
CA PRO A 197 5.33 -10.05 2.88
C PRO A 197 4.80 -11.34 3.54
N ARG A 198 4.45 -12.37 2.77
CA ARG A 198 4.05 -13.69 3.30
C ARG A 198 5.12 -14.31 4.19
N ASP A 199 6.37 -14.35 3.71
CA ASP A 199 7.46 -15.02 4.41
C ASP A 199 7.83 -14.25 5.69
N ALA A 200 7.82 -12.91 5.64
CA ALA A 200 8.05 -12.05 6.79
C ALA A 200 6.97 -12.21 7.89
N PHE A 201 5.72 -12.46 7.51
CA PHE A 201 4.57 -12.63 8.41
C PHE A 201 4.15 -14.09 8.59
N SER A 202 5.02 -15.05 8.30
CA SER A 202 4.71 -16.49 8.37
C SER A 202 4.28 -16.96 9.77
N HIS A 203 4.79 -16.32 10.82
CA HIS A 203 4.40 -16.60 12.19
C HIS A 203 2.98 -16.11 12.49
N GLU A 204 2.66 -14.86 12.11
CA GLU A 204 1.36 -14.22 12.27
C GLU A 204 0.27 -14.93 11.45
N LEU A 205 0.58 -15.35 10.23
CA LEU A 205 -0.31 -16.16 9.39
C LEU A 205 -0.73 -17.47 10.05
N ARG A 206 0.18 -18.08 10.83
CA ARG A 206 -0.09 -19.34 11.53
C ARG A 206 -0.84 -19.13 12.83
N LEU A 207 -0.49 -18.09 13.59
CA LEU A 207 -1.11 -17.83 14.90
C LEU A 207 -2.45 -17.13 14.81
N HIS A 208 -2.63 -16.29 13.79
CA HIS A 208 -3.79 -15.42 13.64
C HIS A 208 -4.36 -15.52 12.21
N PRO A 209 -4.76 -16.72 11.75
CA PRO A 209 -5.33 -16.90 10.40
C PRO A 209 -6.63 -16.10 10.20
N GLU A 210 -7.31 -15.72 11.28
CA GLU A 210 -8.48 -14.83 11.33
C GLU A 210 -8.18 -13.34 11.18
N LYS A 211 -6.91 -12.93 11.30
CA LYS A 211 -6.45 -11.55 11.06
C LYS A 211 -5.53 -11.40 9.84
N TYR A 212 -4.80 -12.45 9.47
CA TYR A 212 -3.84 -12.40 8.36
C TYR A 212 -4.22 -13.38 7.26
N MET A 213 -4.00 -12.96 6.01
CA MET A 213 -4.18 -13.80 4.84
C MET A 213 -3.07 -13.50 3.83
N SER A 214 -2.64 -14.51 3.07
CA SER A 214 -1.67 -14.32 1.99
C SER A 214 -2.20 -14.81 0.66
N VAL A 215 -1.93 -14.04 -0.40
CA VAL A 215 -2.23 -14.40 -1.78
C VAL A 215 -0.99 -14.15 -2.65
N PRO A 216 -0.82 -14.88 -3.77
CA PRO A 216 0.23 -14.53 -4.72
C PRO A 216 -0.02 -13.13 -5.31
N PHE A 217 1.04 -12.45 -5.76
CA PHE A 217 0.91 -11.19 -6.50
C PHE A 217 0.46 -11.40 -7.94
N SER A 218 0.91 -12.49 -8.56
CA SER A 218 0.54 -12.88 -9.92
C SER A 218 0.59 -14.40 -10.03
N LEU A 219 -0.18 -14.94 -10.96
CA LEU A 219 -0.10 -16.36 -11.35
C LEU A 219 0.86 -16.58 -12.53
N LYS A 220 1.36 -15.50 -13.15
CA LYS A 220 2.35 -15.58 -14.23
C LYS A 220 3.76 -15.58 -13.65
N GLY A 221 4.63 -16.46 -14.16
CA GLY A 221 6.05 -16.49 -13.76
C GLY A 221 6.32 -16.96 -12.33
N VAL A 222 5.34 -17.57 -11.66
CA VAL A 222 5.47 -18.14 -10.31
C VAL A 222 5.57 -19.67 -10.36
N PRO A 223 6.05 -20.35 -9.30
CA PRO A 223 6.15 -21.81 -9.27
C PRO A 223 4.82 -22.50 -9.56
N LYS A 224 4.85 -23.68 -10.21
CA LYS A 224 3.65 -24.45 -10.60
C LYS A 224 2.67 -24.67 -9.44
N LYS A 225 3.19 -24.93 -8.23
CA LYS A 225 2.38 -25.05 -7.02
C LYS A 225 1.54 -23.80 -6.76
N THR A 226 2.14 -22.61 -6.84
CA THR A 226 1.46 -21.32 -6.67
C THR A 226 0.43 -21.05 -7.77
N GLN A 227 0.67 -21.51 -9.00
CA GLN A 227 -0.31 -21.40 -10.09
C GLN A 227 -1.56 -22.25 -9.83
N ILE A 228 -1.38 -23.44 -9.24
CA ILE A 228 -2.47 -24.36 -8.91
C ILE A 228 -3.26 -23.88 -7.69
N GLU A 229 -2.58 -23.43 -6.64
CA GLU A 229 -3.21 -23.02 -5.37
C GLU A 229 -3.79 -21.60 -5.43
N GLY A 230 -3.21 -20.72 -6.24
CA GLY A 230 -3.55 -19.31 -6.33
C GLY A 230 -5.04 -19.01 -6.58
N PRO A 231 -5.74 -19.66 -7.53
CA PRO A 231 -7.17 -19.46 -7.74
C PRO A 231 -8.03 -19.72 -6.50
N LEU A 232 -7.69 -20.75 -5.72
CA LEU A 232 -8.39 -21.06 -4.47
C LEU A 232 -8.13 -19.97 -3.42
N LEU A 233 -6.87 -19.52 -3.27
CA LEU A 233 -6.51 -18.46 -2.34
C LEU A 233 -7.23 -17.14 -2.66
N TYR A 234 -7.32 -16.77 -3.94
CA TYR A 234 -8.08 -15.58 -4.35
C TYR A 234 -9.58 -15.74 -4.12
N LYS A 235 -10.15 -16.93 -4.35
CA LYS A 235 -11.57 -17.19 -4.04
C LYS A 235 -11.84 -17.01 -2.54
N GLN A 236 -11.02 -17.61 -1.69
CA GLN A 236 -11.14 -17.49 -0.23
C GLN A 236 -10.98 -16.03 0.23
N LEU A 237 -10.07 -15.26 -0.40
CA LEU A 237 -9.92 -13.83 -0.11
C LEU A 237 -11.22 -13.07 -0.41
N ARG A 238 -11.80 -13.26 -1.60
CA ARG A 238 -13.05 -12.59 -1.99
C ARG A 238 -14.21 -12.95 -1.08
N GLU A 239 -14.36 -14.22 -0.73
CA GLU A 239 -15.39 -14.69 0.21
C GLU A 239 -15.24 -14.02 1.59
N ARG A 240 -14.00 -13.87 2.05
CA ARG A 240 -13.71 -13.23 3.34
C ARG A 240 -13.97 -11.73 3.32
N LEU A 241 -13.55 -11.02 2.27
CA LEU A 241 -13.85 -9.60 2.09
C LEU A 241 -15.36 -9.36 2.07
N TYR A 242 -16.09 -10.16 1.29
CA TYR A 242 -17.55 -10.09 1.20
C TYR A 242 -18.24 -10.29 2.55
N HIS A 243 -17.86 -11.33 3.28
CA HIS A 243 -18.45 -11.63 4.59
C HIS A 243 -18.15 -10.56 5.65
N LEU A 244 -16.94 -9.98 5.65
CA LEU A 244 -16.61 -8.86 6.56
C LEU A 244 -17.45 -7.63 6.23
N LEU A 245 -17.63 -7.33 4.95
CA LEU A 245 -18.43 -6.19 4.49
C LEU A 245 -19.92 -6.33 4.85
N ASP A 246 -20.50 -7.52 4.69
CA ASP A 246 -21.90 -7.80 5.02
C ASP A 246 -22.16 -7.78 6.53
N LYS A 247 -21.22 -8.27 7.33
CA LYS A 247 -21.31 -8.19 8.80
C LYS A 247 -21.43 -6.76 9.29
N GLU A 248 -20.77 -5.81 8.65
CA GLU A 248 -20.90 -4.40 9.00
C GLU A 248 -22.26 -3.83 8.58
N LYS A 249 -22.75 -4.16 7.39
CA LYS A 249 -24.08 -3.71 6.93
C LYS A 249 -25.21 -4.20 7.83
N GLY A 250 -25.08 -5.41 8.38
CA GLY A 250 -26.05 -5.99 9.32
C GLY A 250 -26.01 -5.42 10.74
N GLN A 251 -24.97 -4.66 11.12
CA GLN A 251 -24.86 -4.02 12.44
C GLN A 251 -25.46 -2.59 12.49
N VAL A 252 -25.95 -2.08 11.36
CA VAL A 252 -26.51 -0.72 11.22
C VAL A 252 -28.06 -0.74 11.20
N LEU A 253 -28.69 -1.88 11.47
CA LEU A 253 -30.15 -2.04 11.63
C LEU A 253 -30.51 -2.28 13.10
#